data_AF-A0A8T6VK65-F1
#
_entry.id   AF-A0A8T6VK65-F1
#
_cell.length_a   1.000
_cell.length_b   1.000
_cell.length_c   1.000
_cell.angle_alpha   90.00
_cell.angle_beta   90.00
_cell.angle_gamma   90.00
#
_symmetry.space_group_name_H-M   'P 1'
#
loop_
_entity.id
_entity.type
_entity.pdbx_description
1 polymer ?
#
loop_
_entity_poly.entity_id
_entity_poly.type
_entity_poly.pdbx_seq_one_letter_code
_entity_poly.pdbx_strand_id
1 'polypeptide(L)'
;MDIIDIVLRVALIAATASVFGIVFISYLRLRNSKMLLISSGFASFVLYALLGVPEILGSPIHVDENLHLLLHLIALVLILAGILKD
;
A
#
# COMPACT_ATOMS: atom_id res chain seq x y z
N MET A 1 -7.76 -21.35 -6.78
CA MET A 1 -7.91 -19.95 -7.17
C MET A 1 -8.42 -19.92 -8.60
N ASP A 2 -9.48 -19.17 -8.85
CA ASP A 2 -9.95 -18.94 -10.22
C ASP A 2 -9.03 -17.95 -10.92
N ILE A 3 -8.86 -18.09 -12.24
CA ILE A 3 -8.00 -17.21 -13.05
C ILE A 3 -8.42 -15.74 -12.89
N ILE A 4 -9.71 -15.49 -12.71
CA ILE A 4 -10.28 -14.15 -12.49
C ILE A 4 -9.76 -13.53 -11.18
N ASP A 5 -9.69 -14.31 -10.09
CA ASP A 5 -9.20 -13.82 -8.79
C ASP A 5 -7.72 -13.41 -8.89
N ILE A 6 -6.91 -14.21 -9.58
CA ILE A 6 -5.49 -13.89 -9.82
C ILE A 6 -5.36 -12.58 -10.60
N VAL A 7 -6.10 -12.42 -11.71
CA VAL A 7 -6.05 -11.21 -12.54
C VAL A 7 -6.47 -9.98 -11.72
N LEU A 8 -7.54 -10.09 -10.94
CA LEU A 8 -8.02 -9.00 -10.09
C LEU A 8 -7.00 -8.60 -9.03
N ARG A 9 -6.37 -9.57 -8.35
CA ARG A 9 -5.32 -9.31 -7.35
C ARG A 9 -4.11 -8.61 -7.96
N VAL A 10 -3.63 -9.10 -9.10
CA VAL A 10 -2.50 -8.49 -9.82
C VAL A 10 -2.85 -7.06 -10.25
N ALA A 11 -4.05 -6.84 -10.77
CA ALA A 11 -4.52 -5.50 -11.15
C ALA A 11 -4.59 -4.56 -9.92
N LEU A 12 -5.04 -5.06 -8.77
CA LEU A 12 -5.12 -4.29 -7.53
C LEU A 12 -3.73 -3.89 -7.01
N ILE A 13 -2.77 -4.83 -7.05
CA ILE A 13 -1.37 -4.57 -6.68
C ILE A 13 -0.77 -3.51 -7.60
N ALA A 14 -0.98 -3.64 -8.92
CA ALA A 14 -0.49 -2.69 -9.91
C ALA A 14 -1.11 -1.29 -9.74
N ALA A 15 -2.41 -1.21 -9.46
CA ALA A 15 -3.10 0.05 -9.18
C ALA A 15 -2.55 0.72 -7.92
N THR A 16 -2.38 -0.04 -6.83
CA THR A 16 -1.84 0.47 -5.56
C THR A 16 -0.39 0.98 -5.72
N ALA A 17 0.45 0.23 -6.45
CA ALA A 17 1.82 0.63 -6.77
C ALA A 17 1.85 1.91 -7.63
N SER A 18 0.94 2.04 -8.59
CA SER A 18 0.84 3.23 -9.44
C SER A 18 0.46 4.48 -8.62
N VAL A 19 -0.53 4.36 -7.73
CA VAL A 19 -0.94 5.46 -6.84
C VAL A 19 0.21 5.87 -5.93
N PHE A 20 0.89 4.90 -5.31
CA PHE A 20 2.09 5.17 -4.52
C PHE A 20 3.17 5.88 -5.34
N GLY A 21 3.42 5.43 -6.57
CA GLY A 21 4.37 6.08 -7.48
C GLY A 21 4.05 7.56 -7.71
N ILE A 22 2.79 7.90 -7.98
CA ILE A 22 2.33 9.28 -8.15
C ILE A 22 2.54 10.11 -6.88
N VAL A 23 2.15 9.56 -5.72
CA VAL A 23 2.30 10.24 -4.41
C VAL A 23 3.78 10.43 -4.06
N PHE A 24 4.61 9.41 -4.31
CA PHE A 24 6.05 9.46 -4.05
C PHE A 24 6.77 10.46 -4.96
N ILE A 25 6.42 10.52 -6.25
CA ILE A 25 6.92 11.54 -7.17
C ILE A 25 6.50 12.94 -6.71
N SER A 26 5.25 13.08 -6.24
CA SER A 26 4.76 14.35 -5.67
C SER A 26 5.55 14.77 -4.43
N TYR A 27 5.89 13.81 -3.57
CA TYR A 27 6.80 14.01 -2.44
C TYR A 27 8.19 14.46 -2.92
N LEU A 28 8.80 13.78 -3.90
CA LEU A 28 10.12 14.15 -4.43
C LEU A 28 10.13 15.58 -5.01
N ARG A 29 9.03 16.00 -5.63
CA ARG A 29 8.88 17.35 -6.20
C ARG A 29 8.71 18.42 -5.13
N LEU A 30 7.85 18.20 -4.14
CA LEU A 30 7.53 19.19 -3.12
C LEU A 30 8.52 19.21 -1.94
N ARG A 31 9.19 18.08 -1.70
CA ARG A 31 10.10 17.83 -0.56
C ARG A 31 9.55 18.28 0.80
N ASN A 32 8.22 18.25 0.95
CA ASN A 32 7.58 18.65 2.19
C ASN A 32 7.41 17.45 3.12
N SER A 33 7.71 17.70 4.39
CA SER A 33 7.47 16.85 5.54
C SER A 33 6.00 16.36 5.67
N LYS A 34 5.01 17.09 5.13
CA LYS A 34 3.61 16.64 5.00
C LYS A 34 3.46 15.49 3.99
N MET A 35 4.03 15.70 2.80
CA MET A 35 4.00 14.71 1.71
C MET A 35 4.78 13.44 2.04
N LEU A 36 5.82 13.54 2.88
CA LEU A 36 6.53 12.38 3.41
C LEU A 36 5.60 11.44 4.20
N LEU A 37 4.78 12.01 5.10
CA LEU A 37 3.83 11.23 5.91
C LEU A 37 2.77 10.57 5.03
N ILE A 38 2.19 11.31 4.09
CA ILE A 38 1.21 10.79 3.14
C ILE A 38 1.83 9.67 2.30
N SER A 39 3.04 9.89 1.76
CA SER A 39 3.75 8.89 0.96
C SER A 39 4.10 7.63 1.76
N SER A 40 4.49 7.77 3.03
CA SER A 40 4.74 6.64 3.94
C SER A 40 3.47 5.83 4.22
N GLY A 41 2.31 6.48 4.30
CA GLY A 41 1.04 5.79 4.42
C GLY A 41 0.72 4.95 3.17
N PHE A 42 0.86 5.53 1.98
CA PHE A 42 0.72 4.78 0.72
C PHE A 42 1.76 3.67 0.55
N ALA A 43 2.98 3.87 1.05
CA ALA A 43 4.00 2.83 1.07
C ALA A 43 3.55 1.60 1.89
N SER A 44 2.82 1.82 2.99
CA SER A 44 2.30 0.74 3.83
C SER A 44 1.24 -0.10 3.09
N PHE A 45 0.37 0.55 2.30
CA PHE A 45 -0.57 -0.17 1.42
C PHE A 45 0.13 -0.99 0.34
N VAL A 46 1.17 -0.43 -0.29
CA VAL A 46 1.97 -1.18 -1.28
C VAL A 46 2.67 -2.36 -0.63
N LEU A 47 3.24 -2.17 0.56
CA LEU A 47 3.95 -3.23 1.28
C LEU A 47 3.01 -4.37 1.64
N TYR A 48 1.79 -4.07 2.10
CA TYR A 48 0.75 -5.08 2.28
C TYR A 48 0.38 -5.78 0.97
N ALA A 49 0.18 -5.03 -0.12
CA ALA A 49 -0.15 -5.60 -1.42
C ALA A 49 0.95 -6.55 -1.94
N LEU A 50 2.22 -6.23 -1.67
CA LEU A 50 3.37 -7.09 -1.99
C LEU A 50 3.42 -8.35 -1.12
N LEU A 51 3.00 -8.28 0.14
CA LEU A 51 2.91 -9.46 1.02
C LEU A 51 1.85 -10.47 0.55
N GLY A 52 0.88 -10.05 -0.26
CA GLY A 52 -0.07 -10.94 -0.93
C GLY A 52 0.47 -11.64 -2.18
N VAL A 53 1.64 -11.26 -2.70
CA VAL A 53 2.23 -11.86 -3.91
C VAL A 53 2.61 -13.33 -3.73
N PRO A 54 3.20 -13.78 -2.61
CA PRO A 54 3.48 -15.19 -2.36
C PRO A 54 2.24 -16.09 -2.46
N GLU A 55 1.07 -15.63 -1.99
CA GLU A 55 -0.20 -16.38 -2.13
C GLU A 55 -0.54 -16.61 -3.62
N ILE A 56 -0.33 -15.60 -4.46
CA ILE A 56 -0.58 -15.68 -5.91
C ILE A 56 0.39 -16.66 -6.58
N LEU A 57 1.61 -16.79 -6.06
CA LEU A 57 2.63 -17.73 -6.56
C LEU A 57 2.48 -19.16 -6.02
N GLY A 58 1.43 -19.45 -5.25
CA GLY A 58 1.16 -20.78 -4.68
C GLY A 58 1.96 -21.10 -3.42
N SER A 59 2.52 -20.09 -2.74
CA SER A 59 3.18 -20.26 -1.45
C SER A 59 2.16 -20.46 -0.34
N PRO A 60 2.42 -21.32 0.66
CA PRO A 60 1.53 -21.49 1.83
C PRO A 60 1.60 -20.30 2.80
N ILE A 61 2.41 -19.28 2.53
CA ILE A 61 2.48 -18.05 3.33
C ILE A 61 1.16 -17.31 3.15
N HIS A 62 0.27 -17.45 4.14
CA HIS A 62 -0.97 -16.69 4.23
C HIS A 62 -0.72 -15.44 5.07
N VAL A 63 -1.19 -14.31 4.58
CA VAL A 63 -1.10 -13.06 5.34
C VAL A 63 -2.20 -13.05 6.39
N ASP A 64 -1.81 -12.94 7.67
CA ASP A 64 -2.77 -12.85 8.78
C ASP A 64 -3.68 -11.61 8.61
N GLU A 65 -4.97 -11.78 8.90
CA GLU A 65 -5.97 -10.71 8.85
C GLU A 65 -5.68 -9.61 9.88
N ASN A 66 -5.07 -9.95 11.01
CA ASN A 66 -4.59 -8.96 11.97
C ASN A 66 -3.50 -8.07 11.36
N LEU A 67 -2.61 -8.65 10.54
CA LEU A 67 -1.55 -7.91 9.86
C LEU A 67 -2.13 -7.02 8.75
N HIS A 68 -3.16 -7.48 8.04
CA HIS A 68 -3.92 -6.66 7.10
C HIS A 68 -4.48 -5.40 7.77
N LEU A 69 -5.22 -5.58 8.87
CA LEU A 69 -5.83 -4.49 9.62
C LEU A 69 -4.79 -3.54 10.20
N LEU A 70 -3.71 -4.07 10.76
CA LEU A 70 -2.64 -3.27 11.35
C LEU A 70 -1.92 -2.41 10.31
N LEU A 71 -1.57 -2.97 9.14
CA LEU A 71 -0.94 -2.18 8.07
C LEU A 71 -1.89 -1.12 7.50
N HIS A 72 -3.19 -1.43 7.37
CA HIS A 72 -4.19 -0.45 6.94
C HIS A 72 -4.36 0.67 7.96
N LEU A 73 -4.42 0.34 9.25
CA LEU A 73 -4.53 1.32 10.32
C LEU A 73 -3.30 2.24 10.34
N ILE A 74 -2.09 1.68 10.27
CA ILE A 74 -0.85 2.47 10.20
C ILE A 74 -0.87 3.39 8.97
N ALA A 75 -1.26 2.86 7.80
CA ALA A 75 -1.36 3.64 6.57
C ALA A 75 -2.31 4.84 6.73
N LEU A 76 -3.51 4.59 7.30
CA LEU A 76 -4.52 5.61 7.52
C LEU A 76 -4.08 6.65 8.55
N VAL A 77 -3.43 6.24 9.65
CA VAL A 77 -2.90 7.17 10.65
C VAL A 77 -1.82 8.06 10.05
N LEU A 78 -0.92 7.51 9.24
CA LEU A 78 0.13 8.29 8.58
C LEU A 78 -0.44 9.30 7.58
N ILE A 79 -1.43 8.89 6.78
CA ILE A 79 -2.13 9.78 5.85
C ILE A 79 -2.85 10.88 6.61
N LEU A 80 -3.60 10.53 7.66
CA LEU A 80 -4.32 11.50 8.49
C LEU A 80 -3.37 12.49 9.14
N ALA A 81 -2.26 12.02 9.72
CA ALA A 81 -1.24 12.88 10.31
C ALA A 81 -0.60 13.80 9.27
N GLY A 82 -0.38 13.31 8.03
CA GLY A 82 0.12 14.12 6.93
C GLY A 82 -0.85 15.20 6.46
N ILE A 83 -2.16 14.92 6.49
CA ILE A 83 -3.23 15.88 6.15
C ILE A 83 -3.41 16.92 7.26
N LEU A 84 -3.44 16.51 8.52
CA LEU A 84 -3.65 17.39 9.68
C LEU A 84 -2.42 18.21 10.06
N LYS A 85 -1.24 17.83 9.59
CA LYS A 85 -0.01 18.60 9.77
C LYS A 85 -0.16 19.90 8.99
N ASP A 86 -0.63 20.94 9.66
CA ASP A 86 -0.66 22.31 9.13
C ASP A 86 0.62 23.10 9.42
#